data_AF-A0A812IWD8-F1
#
_entry.id   AF-A0A812IWD8-F1
#
_cell.length_a   1.000
_cell.length_b   1.000
_cell.length_c   1.000
_cell.angle_alpha   90.00
_cell.angle_beta   90.00
_cell.angle_gamma   90.00
#
_symmetry.space_group_name_H-M   'P 1'
#
loop_
_entity.id
_entity.type
_entity.pdbx_description
1 polymer ?
#
loop_
_entity_poly.entity_id
_entity_poly.type
_entity_poly.pdbx_seq_one_letter_code
_entity_poly.pdbx_strand_id
1 'polypeptide(L)'
;VLYLNNGLTAFLLGVLFACIAAILYTARVLPEVHGLRTFAGQPILSAWCTPAGVLGHYAGLLLVARRKLVFLDVACIDQTHSLRKAEGLVSMGAFLNQSKRMLVLFHKSFTLRLWCVFELAAFLHSQRARKTELVVYPVSVGVVALVAHF
;
A
#
# COMPACT_ATOMS: atom_id res chain seq x y z
N VAL A 1 -1.88 8.06 2.20
CA VAL A 1 -1.75 6.73 1.54
C VAL A 1 -1.50 5.63 2.55
N LEU A 2 -0.47 5.76 3.40
CA LEU A 2 -0.21 4.82 4.50
C LEU A 2 -1.44 4.63 5.42
N TYR A 3 -2.04 5.73 5.90
CA TYR A 3 -3.24 5.68 6.74
C TYR A 3 -4.49 5.14 6.01
N LEU A 4 -4.64 5.41 4.71
CA LEU A 4 -5.78 4.91 3.91
C LEU A 4 -5.69 3.40 3.66
N ASN A 5 -4.50 2.87 3.38
CA ASN A 5 -4.31 1.45 3.10
C ASN A 5 -4.19 0.60 4.38
N ASN A 6 -3.58 1.15 5.43
CA ASN A 6 -3.21 0.42 6.64
C ASN A 6 -4.04 0.85 7.85
N GLY A 7 -4.93 1.83 7.73
CA GLY A 7 -5.64 2.44 8.86
C GLY A 7 -6.47 1.44 9.67
N LEU A 8 -7.24 0.57 8.99
CA LEU A 8 -8.02 -0.47 9.68
C LEU A 8 -7.10 -1.46 10.42
N THR A 9 -6.04 -1.93 9.75
CA THR A 9 -5.11 -2.88 10.36
C THR A 9 -4.33 -2.26 11.52
N ALA A 10 -3.92 -1.00 11.39
CA ALA A 10 -3.27 -0.23 12.45
C ALA A 10 -4.22 0.03 13.62
N PHE A 11 -5.50 0.30 13.37
CA PHE A 11 -6.50 0.41 14.42
C PHE A 11 -6.67 -0.90 15.18
N LEU A 12 -6.83 -2.03 14.46
CA LEU A 12 -6.97 -3.35 15.08
C LEU A 12 -5.73 -3.74 15.89
N LEU A 13 -4.52 -3.47 15.38
CA LEU A 13 -3.27 -3.71 16.11
C LEU A 13 -3.15 -2.80 17.34
N GLY A 14 -3.53 -1.53 17.23
CA GLY A 14 -3.55 -0.62 18.39
C GLY A 14 -4.51 -1.08 19.48
N VAL A 15 -5.73 -1.50 19.12
CA VAL A 15 -6.71 -2.06 20.06
C VAL A 15 -6.19 -3.35 20.70
N LEU A 16 -5.61 -4.25 19.90
CA LEU A 16 -5.05 -5.51 20.38
C LEU A 16 -3.94 -5.25 21.42
N PHE A 17 -3.00 -4.36 21.12
CA PHE A 17 -1.91 -4.02 22.03
C PHE A 17 -2.41 -3.36 23.33
N ALA A 18 -3.42 -2.49 23.24
CA ALA A 18 -4.03 -1.88 24.42
C ALA A 18 -4.74 -2.93 25.30
N CYS A 19 -5.48 -3.88 24.70
CA CYS A 19 -6.10 -4.99 25.43
C CYS A 19 -5.07 -5.92 26.07
N ILE A 20 -3.99 -6.26 25.37
CA ILE A 20 -2.90 -7.07 25.93
C ILE A 20 -2.27 -6.35 27.13
N ALA A 21 -2.02 -5.04 27.04
CA ALA A 21 -1.48 -4.27 28.16
C ALA A 21 -2.46 -4.23 29.36
N ALA A 22 -3.76 -4.12 29.12
CA ALA A 22 -4.78 -4.18 30.17
C ALA A 22 -4.78 -5.56 30.86
N ILE A 23 -4.74 -6.65 30.10
CA ILE A 23 -4.70 -8.01 30.64
C ILE A 23 -3.43 -8.22 31.46
N LEU A 24 -2.26 -7.87 30.93
CA LEU A 24 -0.97 -7.99 31.63
C LEU A 24 -0.90 -7.15 32.91
N TYR A 25 -1.59 -5.99 32.93
CA TYR A 25 -1.71 -5.17 34.12
C TYR A 25 -2.60 -5.83 35.18
N THR A 26 -3.78 -6.35 34.80
CA THR A 26 -4.65 -7.08 35.73
C THR A 26 -4.01 -8.36 36.26
N ALA A 27 -3.21 -9.03 35.45
CA ALA A 27 -2.42 -10.20 35.83
C ALA A 27 -1.18 -9.85 36.70
N ARG A 28 -0.97 -8.57 37.05
CA ARG A 28 0.15 -8.08 37.86
C ARG A 28 1.54 -8.34 37.27
N VAL A 29 1.63 -8.56 35.96
CA VAL A 29 2.91 -8.72 35.24
C VAL A 29 3.56 -7.36 34.97
N LEU A 30 2.75 -6.35 34.65
CA LEU A 30 3.21 -4.97 34.46
C LEU A 30 3.27 -4.23 35.81
N PRO A 31 4.32 -3.43 36.05
CA PRO A 31 4.48 -2.71 37.31
C PRO A 31 3.46 -1.59 37.46
N GLU A 32 3.02 -1.35 38.70
CA GLU A 32 2.26 -0.14 39.02
C GLU A 32 3.17 1.09 38.90
N VAL A 33 2.71 2.08 38.16
CA VAL A 33 3.43 3.35 38.00
C VAL A 33 3.13 4.23 39.22
N HIS A 34 4.06 4.23 40.17
CA HIS A 34 3.98 4.98 41.42
C HIS A 34 4.16 6.49 41.15
N GLY A 35 3.10 7.15 40.70
CA GLY A 35 3.10 8.59 40.40
C GLY A 35 1.90 9.08 39.59
N LEU A 36 1.23 8.17 38.87
CA LEU A 36 0.02 8.45 38.10
C LEU A 36 -1.18 7.80 38.79
N ARG A 37 -1.78 8.54 39.72
CA ARG A 37 -3.03 8.16 40.41
C ARG A 37 -4.14 9.11 40.00
N THR A 38 -5.36 8.58 39.93
CA THR A 38 -6.57 9.41 39.77
C THR A 38 -6.72 10.35 40.98
N PHE A 39 -7.57 11.38 40.86
CA PHE A 39 -7.96 12.21 42.02
C PHE A 39 -8.49 11.39 43.21
N ALA A 40 -9.01 10.19 42.95
CA ALA A 40 -9.48 9.23 43.96
C ALA A 40 -8.39 8.26 44.47
N GLY A 41 -7.11 8.49 44.14
CA GLY A 41 -5.97 7.71 44.60
C GLY A 41 -5.81 6.32 43.96
N GLN A 42 -6.68 5.95 43.03
CA GLN A 42 -6.64 4.67 42.31
C GLN A 42 -5.56 4.69 41.21
N PRO A 43 -4.83 3.58 41.00
CA PRO A 43 -3.83 3.49 39.94
C PRO A 43 -4.51 3.58 38.56
N ILE A 44 -3.92 4.36 37.66
CA ILE A 44 -4.52 4.64 36.35
C ILE A 44 -4.20 3.48 35.40
N LEU A 45 -5.22 2.68 35.07
CA LEU A 45 -5.16 1.62 34.04
C LEU A 45 -4.62 2.12 32.68
N SER A 46 -4.86 3.39 32.32
CA SER A 46 -4.41 3.96 31.05
C SER A 46 -2.88 4.09 30.94
N ALA A 47 -2.13 4.03 32.04
CA ALA A 47 -0.69 4.27 32.04
C ALA A 47 0.07 3.35 31.08
N TRP A 48 -0.35 2.08 30.96
CA TRP A 48 0.22 1.12 30.02
C TRP A 48 -0.60 0.93 28.76
N CYS A 49 -1.93 1.05 28.85
CA CYS A 49 -2.84 0.80 27.73
C CYS A 49 -2.64 1.82 26.59
N THR A 50 -2.51 3.11 26.91
CA THR A 50 -2.33 4.16 25.91
C THR A 50 -1.00 4.05 25.16
N PRO A 51 0.18 3.96 25.81
CA PRO A 51 1.44 3.83 25.07
C PRO A 51 1.52 2.51 24.30
N ALA A 52 1.04 1.38 24.86
CA ALA A 52 1.01 0.12 24.14
C ALA A 52 0.13 0.19 22.88
N GLY A 53 -1.07 0.78 22.99
CA GLY A 53 -1.96 0.97 21.84
C GLY A 53 -1.38 1.92 20.78
N VAL A 54 -0.71 3.00 21.20
CA VAL A 54 -0.01 3.91 20.30
C VAL A 54 1.13 3.21 19.56
N LEU A 55 1.92 2.40 20.27
CA LEU A 55 2.99 1.60 19.68
C LEU A 55 2.42 0.58 18.67
N GLY A 56 1.38 -0.16 19.04
CA GLY A 56 0.70 -1.10 18.14
C GLY A 56 0.12 -0.42 16.89
N HIS A 57 -0.42 0.78 17.04
CA HIS A 57 -0.95 1.57 15.94
C HIS A 57 0.16 2.00 14.96
N TYR A 58 1.25 2.59 15.45
CA TYR A 58 2.36 3.01 14.59
C TYR A 58 3.10 1.83 13.97
N ALA A 59 3.30 0.74 14.72
CA ALA A 59 3.83 -0.51 14.17
C ALA A 59 2.92 -1.03 13.04
N GLY A 60 1.60 -1.02 13.24
CA GLY A 60 0.63 -1.41 12.23
C GLY A 60 0.64 -0.50 10.98
N LEU A 61 0.81 0.81 11.16
CA LEU A 61 0.91 1.75 10.04
C LEU A 61 2.20 1.53 9.22
N LEU A 62 3.34 1.35 9.89
CA LEU A 62 4.66 1.34 9.27
C LEU A 62 5.08 -0.05 8.77
N LEU A 63 4.77 -1.12 9.51
CA LEU A 63 5.26 -2.46 9.23
C LEU A 63 4.31 -3.27 8.36
N VAL A 64 3.01 -2.98 8.38
CA VAL A 64 2.04 -3.65 7.50
C VAL A 64 2.02 -2.94 6.15
N ALA A 65 3.10 -3.07 5.37
CA ALA A 65 3.09 -2.57 4.00
C ALA A 65 2.12 -3.41 3.14
N ARG A 66 1.01 -2.82 2.68
CA ARG A 66 0.22 -3.43 1.59
C ARG A 66 1.04 -3.37 0.31
N ARG A 67 1.62 -4.50 -0.09
CA ARG A 67 2.31 -4.63 -1.38
C ARG A 67 1.29 -4.66 -2.49
N LYS A 68 1.26 -3.62 -3.33
CA LYS A 68 0.62 -3.67 -4.65
C LYS A 68 1.69 -4.09 -5.65
N LEU A 69 1.39 -5.12 -6.42
CA LEU A 69 2.24 -5.51 -7.53
C LEU A 69 2.00 -4.54 -8.68
N VAL A 70 3.07 -3.94 -9.18
CA VAL A 70 3.05 -3.00 -10.29
C VAL A 70 3.92 -3.58 -11.39
N PHE A 71 3.37 -3.62 -12.60
CA PHE A 71 4.13 -3.92 -13.80
C PHE A 71 4.63 -2.60 -14.39
N LEU A 72 5.94 -2.51 -14.60
CA LEU A 72 6.58 -1.39 -15.27
C LEU A 72 7.55 -1.97 -16.30
N ASP A 73 7.29 -1.73 -17.58
CA ASP A 73 8.01 -2.28 -18.73
C ASP A 73 9.54 -2.18 -18.59
N VAL A 74 10.06 -1.00 -18.25
CA VAL A 74 11.51 -0.75 -18.13
C VAL A 74 12.16 -1.52 -16.97
N ALA A 75 11.38 -1.86 -15.94
CA ALA A 75 11.87 -2.60 -14.77
C ALA A 75 11.65 -4.12 -14.90
N CYS A 76 10.60 -4.54 -15.60
CA CYS A 76 10.20 -5.93 -15.71
C CYS A 76 10.74 -6.64 -16.96
N ILE A 77 11.13 -5.88 -18.00
CA ILE A 77 11.68 -6.43 -19.25
C ILE A 77 13.16 -6.07 -19.33
N ASP A 78 14.00 -7.09 -19.57
CA ASP A 78 15.43 -6.93 -19.77
C ASP A 78 15.70 -6.02 -20.99
N GLN A 79 16.33 -4.87 -20.76
CA GLN A 79 16.63 -3.90 -21.81
C GLN A 79 17.96 -4.14 -22.52
N THR A 80 18.84 -4.98 -21.95
CA THR A 80 20.21 -5.18 -22.42
C THR A 80 20.37 -6.48 -23.20
N HIS A 81 19.71 -7.56 -22.78
CA HIS A 81 19.80 -8.86 -23.45
C HIS A 81 18.66 -9.05 -24.46
N SER A 82 18.98 -9.06 -25.75
CA SER A 82 18.01 -9.15 -26.84
C SER A 82 17.07 -10.35 -26.77
N LEU A 83 17.57 -11.52 -26.35
CA LEU A 83 16.78 -12.75 -26.27
C LEU A 83 15.76 -12.69 -25.12
N ARG A 84 16.19 -12.27 -23.93
CA ARG A 84 15.29 -12.05 -22.77
C ARG A 84 14.31 -10.92 -23.00
N LYS A 85 14.72 -9.89 -23.75
CA LYS A 85 13.83 -8.82 -24.20
C LYS A 85 12.69 -9.37 -25.05
N ALA A 86 13.01 -10.23 -26.03
CA ALA A 86 12.00 -10.84 -26.89
C ALA A 86 11.03 -11.72 -26.09
N GLU A 87 11.53 -12.54 -25.16
CA GLU A 87 10.68 -13.34 -24.25
C GLU A 87 9.79 -12.44 -23.36
N GLY A 88 10.35 -11.35 -22.83
CA GLY A 88 9.63 -10.33 -22.08
C GLY A 88 8.50 -9.69 -22.89
N LEU A 89 8.76 -9.34 -24.16
CA LEU A 89 7.75 -8.81 -25.07
C LEU A 89 6.60 -9.79 -25.31
N VAL A 90 6.91 -11.07 -25.52
CA VAL A 90 5.89 -12.12 -25.73
C VAL A 90 5.01 -12.27 -24.49
N SER A 91 5.61 -12.21 -23.29
CA SER A 91 4.86 -12.30 -22.02
C SER A 91 4.05 -11.06 -21.67
N MET A 92 4.33 -9.90 -22.28
CA MET A 92 3.67 -8.63 -21.96
C MET A 92 2.14 -8.67 -22.12
N GLY A 93 1.64 -9.34 -23.15
CA GLY A 93 0.19 -9.49 -23.35
C GLY A 93 -0.49 -10.21 -22.17
N ALA A 94 0.19 -11.18 -21.56
CA ALA A 94 -0.31 -11.88 -20.39
C ALA A 94 -0.37 -10.95 -19.16
N PHE A 95 0.66 -10.11 -18.95
CA PHE A 95 0.65 -9.11 -17.88
C PHE A 95 -0.49 -8.10 -18.04
N LEU A 96 -0.72 -7.59 -19.25
CA LEU A 96 -1.81 -6.65 -19.54
C LEU A 96 -3.20 -7.28 -19.32
N ASN A 97 -3.37 -8.55 -19.71
CA ASN A 97 -4.62 -9.29 -19.50
C ASN A 97 -4.91 -9.62 -18.02
N GLN A 98 -3.86 -9.84 -17.22
CA GLN A 98 -3.97 -10.10 -15.77
C GLN A 98 -4.03 -8.81 -14.94
N SER A 99 -3.64 -7.66 -15.51
CA SER A 99 -3.69 -6.37 -14.83
C SER A 99 -5.13 -5.91 -14.63
N LYS A 100 -5.48 -5.52 -13.40
CA LYS A 100 -6.84 -5.03 -13.06
C LYS A 100 -7.04 -3.55 -13.38
N ARG A 101 -5.93 -2.81 -13.41
CA ARG A 101 -5.91 -1.34 -13.53
C ARG A 101 -4.70 -0.93 -14.34
N MET A 102 -4.82 0.16 -15.09
CA MET A 102 -3.71 0.79 -15.81
C MET A 102 -3.67 2.27 -15.47
N LEU A 103 -2.50 2.76 -15.04
CA LEU A 103 -2.22 4.18 -14.83
C LEU A 103 -1.44 4.71 -16.03
N VAL A 104 -2.02 5.68 -16.74
CA VAL A 104 -1.37 6.36 -17.87
C VAL A 104 -0.94 7.75 -17.45
N LEU A 105 0.37 8.00 -17.45
CA LEU A 105 0.92 9.34 -17.29
C LEU A 105 1.00 10.00 -18.67
N PHE A 106 0.00 10.81 -18.98
CA PHE A 106 -0.17 11.41 -20.29
C PHE A 106 0.67 12.67 -20.46
N HIS A 107 1.39 12.73 -21.58
CA HIS A 107 2.15 13.88 -22.06
C HIS A 107 1.98 13.98 -23.58
N LYS A 108 2.31 15.12 -24.19
CA LYS A 108 2.21 15.33 -25.65
C LYS A 108 2.96 14.28 -26.47
N SER A 109 4.07 13.76 -25.94
CA SER A 109 4.86 12.69 -26.57
C SER A 109 4.32 11.27 -26.35
N PHE A 110 3.25 11.09 -25.57
CA PHE A 110 2.67 9.78 -25.31
C PHE A 110 2.13 9.14 -26.59
N THR A 111 1.35 9.90 -27.37
CA THR A 111 0.76 9.43 -28.63
C THR A 111 1.76 9.26 -29.76
N LEU A 112 2.95 9.87 -29.64
CA LEU A 112 4.04 9.72 -30.61
C LEU A 112 4.84 8.42 -30.40
N ARG A 113 4.76 7.82 -29.21
CA ARG A 113 5.45 6.58 -28.89
C ARG A 113 4.54 5.40 -29.18
N LEU A 114 4.83 4.70 -30.29
CA LEU A 114 4.07 3.52 -30.73
C LEU A 114 3.87 2.51 -29.61
N TRP A 115 4.92 2.29 -28.80
CA TRP A 115 4.90 1.36 -27.68
C TRP A 115 3.82 1.70 -26.64
N CYS A 116 3.75 2.95 -26.19
CA CYS A 116 2.76 3.38 -25.19
C CYS A 116 1.32 3.25 -25.70
N VAL A 117 1.09 3.57 -26.99
CA VAL A 117 -0.23 3.42 -27.62
C VAL A 117 -0.60 1.95 -27.77
N PHE A 118 0.37 1.10 -28.12
CA PHE A 118 0.18 -0.35 -28.20
C PHE A 118 -0.21 -0.94 -26.85
N GLU A 119 0.49 -0.61 -25.76
CA GLU A 119 0.17 -1.09 -24.41
C GLU A 119 -1.25 -0.69 -23.98
N LEU A 120 -1.62 0.57 -24.21
CA LEU A 120 -2.95 1.07 -23.90
C LEU A 120 -4.03 0.35 -24.71
N ALA A 121 -3.82 0.19 -26.02
CA ALA A 121 -4.75 -0.51 -26.90
C ALA A 121 -4.89 -2.00 -26.52
N ALA A 122 -3.77 -2.68 -26.23
CA ALA A 122 -3.75 -4.07 -25.81
C ALA A 122 -4.43 -4.28 -24.45
N PHE A 123 -4.22 -3.37 -23.50
CA PHE A 123 -4.93 -3.38 -22.22
C PHE A 123 -6.45 -3.22 -22.44
N LEU A 124 -6.88 -2.21 -23.19
CA LEU A 124 -8.31 -2.01 -23.46
C LEU A 124 -8.94 -3.18 -24.23
N HIS A 125 -8.21 -3.77 -25.18
CA HIS A 125 -8.68 -4.92 -25.95
C HIS A 125 -8.86 -6.17 -25.09
N SER A 126 -7.86 -6.51 -24.27
CA SER A 126 -7.89 -7.70 -23.39
C SER A 126 -8.98 -7.63 -22.31
N GLN A 127 -9.45 -6.42 -22.02
CA GLN A 127 -10.38 -6.16 -20.93
C GLN A 127 -11.83 -5.91 -21.39
N ARG A 128 -12.17 -6.09 -22.68
CA ARG A 128 -13.52 -5.83 -23.23
C ARG A 128 -14.68 -6.49 -22.46
N ALA A 129 -14.44 -7.65 -21.85
CA ALA A 129 -15.45 -8.40 -21.10
C ALA A 129 -15.42 -8.13 -19.58
N ARG A 130 -14.48 -7.33 -19.08
CA ARG A 130 -14.29 -7.07 -17.64
C ARG A 130 -14.43 -5.58 -17.36
N LYS A 131 -14.99 -5.23 -16.21
CA LYS A 131 -14.98 -3.85 -15.73
C LYS A 131 -13.55 -3.51 -15.30
N THR A 132 -12.87 -2.65 -16.06
CA THR A 132 -11.50 -2.21 -15.76
C THR A 132 -11.41 -0.75 -15.44
N GLU A 133 -10.36 -0.41 -14.71
CA GLU A 133 -10.09 0.96 -14.28
C GLU A 133 -8.85 1.47 -15.02
N LEU A 134 -9.11 2.26 -16.06
CA LEU A 134 -8.09 3.07 -16.72
C LEU A 134 -8.08 4.45 -16.06
N VAL A 135 -6.92 4.84 -15.53
CA VAL A 135 -6.74 6.15 -14.89
C VAL A 135 -5.69 6.93 -15.66
N VAL A 136 -6.01 8.16 -16.05
CA VAL A 136 -5.12 9.01 -16.85
C VAL A 136 -4.83 10.29 -16.07
N TYR A 137 -3.55 10.58 -15.87
CA TYR A 137 -3.09 11.82 -15.22
C TYR A 137 -2.02 12.51 -16.07
N PRO A 138 -1.90 13.84 -16.01
CA PRO A 138 -0.75 14.52 -16.61
C PRO A 138 0.54 14.11 -15.91
N VAL A 139 1.65 14.03 -16.65
CA VAL A 139 2.97 13.69 -16.09
C VAL A 139 3.38 14.61 -14.94
N SER A 140 2.96 15.87 -14.94
CA SER A 140 3.26 16.85 -13.88
C SER A 140 2.78 16.44 -12.48
N VAL A 141 1.72 15.63 -12.39
CA VAL A 141 1.22 15.09 -11.10
C VAL A 141 1.59 13.62 -10.90
N GLY A 142 2.49 13.07 -11.73
CA GLY A 142 2.80 11.65 -11.77
C GLY A 142 3.24 11.06 -10.44
N VAL A 143 4.08 11.78 -9.67
CA VAL A 143 4.52 11.34 -8.34
C VAL A 143 3.34 11.24 -7.36
N VAL A 144 2.45 12.24 -7.37
CA VAL A 144 1.26 12.27 -6.51
C VAL A 144 0.29 11.16 -6.92
N ALA A 145 0.08 10.96 -8.22
CA ALA A 145 -0.77 9.90 -8.74
C ALA A 145 -0.23 8.50 -8.40
N LEU A 146 1.10 8.30 -8.50
CA LEU A 146 1.72 7.04 -8.14
C LEU A 146 1.48 6.74 -6.65
N VAL A 147 1.74 7.71 -5.77
CA VAL A 147 1.52 7.58 -4.33
C VAL A 147 0.03 7.37 -4.03
N ALA A 148 -0.88 8.11 -4.64
CA ALA A 148 -2.31 7.98 -4.37
C ALA A 148 -2.88 6.61 -4.79
N HIS A 149 -2.42 6.07 -5.92
CA HIS A 149 -2.94 4.83 -6.48
C HIS A 149 -2.17 3.58 -6.07
N PHE A 150 -0.93 3.71 -5.59
CA PHE A 150 -0.08 2.61 -5.12
C PHE A 150 0.27 2.78 -3.64
#